data_AF-M7YZX0-F1
#
_entry.id   AF-M7YZX0-F1
#
_cell.length_a   1.000
_cell.length_b   1.000
_cell.length_c   1.000
_cell.angle_alpha   90.00
_cell.angle_beta   90.00
_cell.angle_gamma   90.00
#
_symmetry.space_group_name_H-M   'P 1'
#
loop_
_entity.id
_entity.type
_entity.pdbx_description
1 polymer ?
#
loop_
_entity_poly.entity_id
_entity_poly.type
_entity_poly.pdbx_seq_one_letter_code
_entity_poly.pdbx_strand_id
1 'polypeptide(L)'
;MLQFANFTATQALLDEIACSAASCIHVIDFDLGVGGQWASFLQELAHRRGTGGVALPLLKLTAFVSDASHHPLELHLTQDNLTQFAADLGIPFEFNAVSLDAFSPAELISPTGDEIVAVSLPVGCSARAPPLAVILRLVKQLGPKIVVAMDYGADRADLPFSQHFLHCFQSCMFLLDSLDAAGIDADSACSYHDVHTLLI
;
A
#
# COMPACT_ATOMS: atom_id res chain seq x y z
N MET A 1 -5.29 -13.54 3.10
CA MET A 1 -4.06 -13.06 3.80
C MET A 1 -3.83 -11.55 3.64
N LEU A 2 -3.89 -10.99 2.42
CA LEU A 2 -3.68 -9.55 2.19
C LEU A 2 -4.61 -8.63 3.00
N GLN A 3 -5.90 -8.95 3.10
CA GLN A 3 -6.85 -8.17 3.90
C GLN A 3 -6.49 -8.14 5.39
N PHE A 4 -6.00 -9.26 5.94
CA PHE A 4 -5.57 -9.34 7.33
C PHE A 4 -4.30 -8.51 7.55
N ALA A 5 -3.31 -8.63 6.66
CA ALA A 5 -2.09 -7.82 6.72
C ALA A 5 -2.41 -6.33 6.62
N ASN A 6 -3.27 -5.92 5.68
CA ASN A 6 -3.73 -4.54 5.54
C ASN A 6 -4.46 -4.04 6.79
N PHE A 7 -5.32 -4.87 7.38
CA PHE A 7 -6.00 -4.53 8.63
C PHE A 7 -4.99 -4.32 9.76
N THR A 8 -4.08 -5.28 10.00
CA THR A 8 -3.05 -5.16 11.04
C THR A 8 -2.14 -3.95 10.82
N ALA A 9 -1.70 -3.71 9.58
CA ALA A 9 -0.93 -2.52 9.20
C ALA A 9 -1.69 -1.22 9.51
N THR A 10 -2.95 -1.15 9.09
CA THR A 10 -3.82 0.00 9.32
C THR A 10 -3.99 0.26 10.82
N GLN A 11 -4.26 -0.76 11.62
CA GLN A 11 -4.42 -0.62 13.07
C GLN A 11 -3.12 -0.15 13.73
N ALA A 12 -1.97 -0.73 13.36
CA ALA A 12 -0.67 -0.33 13.90
C ALA A 12 -0.34 1.15 13.59
N LEU A 13 -0.59 1.60 12.35
CA LEU A 13 -0.43 2.99 11.95
C LEU A 13 -1.33 3.91 12.78
N LEU A 14 -2.62 3.58 12.88
CA LEU A 14 -3.60 4.41 13.57
C LEU A 14 -3.32 4.50 15.07
N ASP A 15 -2.90 3.41 15.71
CA ASP A 15 -2.59 3.39 17.14
C ASP A 15 -1.38 4.28 17.45
N GLU A 16 -0.32 4.21 16.63
CA GLU A 16 0.86 5.07 16.80
C GLU A 16 0.54 6.55 16.57
N ILE A 17 -0.30 6.84 15.56
CA ILE A 17 -0.68 8.20 15.20
C ILE A 17 -1.69 8.78 16.21
N ALA A 18 -2.58 7.97 16.78
CA ALA A 18 -3.59 8.40 17.75
C ALA A 18 -2.97 9.03 19.00
N CYS A 19 -1.77 8.59 19.39
CA CYS A 19 -1.02 9.15 20.51
C CYS A 19 -0.38 10.52 20.23
N SER A 20 -0.54 11.07 19.02
CA SER A 20 0.07 12.34 18.64
C SER A 20 -0.95 13.44 18.35
N ALA A 21 -0.60 14.66 18.77
CA ALA A 21 -1.32 15.89 18.48
C ALA A 21 -0.88 16.57 17.18
N ALA A 22 -0.05 15.91 16.36
CA ALA A 22 0.46 16.48 15.13
C ALA A 22 -0.66 16.88 14.17
N SER A 23 -0.49 18.05 13.56
CA SER A 23 -1.42 18.61 12.58
C SER A 23 -1.29 17.94 11.20
N CYS A 24 -0.18 17.23 10.96
CA CYS A 24 0.14 16.56 9.71
C CYS A 24 0.62 15.13 9.94
N ILE A 25 0.04 14.21 9.18
CA ILE A 25 0.49 12.81 9.06
C ILE A 25 1.09 12.67 7.66
N HIS A 26 2.36 12.28 7.57
CA HIS A 26 3.03 12.00 6.31
C HIS A 26 3.30 10.50 6.20
N VAL A 27 2.58 9.85 5.31
CA VAL A 27 2.78 8.46 4.95
C VAL A 27 3.68 8.39 3.72
N ILE A 28 4.75 7.61 3.83
CA ILE A 28 5.65 7.30 2.72
C ILE A 28 5.49 5.82 2.39
N ASP A 29 5.06 5.52 1.18
CA ASP A 29 4.70 4.19 0.73
C ASP A 29 5.57 3.74 -0.44
N PHE A 30 6.11 2.54 -0.32
CA PHE A 30 6.98 1.92 -1.33
C PHE A 30 6.26 0.85 -2.18
N ASP A 31 4.94 0.69 -2.01
CA ASP A 31 4.12 -0.29 -2.73
C ASP A 31 2.65 0.14 -2.84
N LEU A 32 2.39 1.18 -3.63
CA LEU A 32 1.06 1.78 -3.73
C LEU A 32 -0.02 0.79 -4.16
N GLY A 33 0.34 -0.16 -5.04
CA GLY A 33 -0.62 -0.96 -5.80
C GLY A 33 -1.68 -0.07 -6.43
N VAL A 34 -2.95 -0.43 -6.22
CA VAL A 34 -4.13 0.34 -6.66
C VAL A 34 -4.69 1.29 -5.57
N GLY A 35 -4.01 1.43 -4.43
CA GLY A 35 -4.41 2.33 -3.33
C GLY A 35 -5.41 1.76 -2.31
N GLY A 36 -5.78 0.48 -2.39
CA GLY A 36 -6.81 -0.11 -1.52
C GLY A 36 -6.47 -0.08 -0.01
N GLN A 37 -5.20 -0.21 0.35
CA GLN A 37 -4.73 -0.04 1.74
C GLN A 37 -5.02 1.38 2.24
N TRP A 38 -4.72 2.39 1.43
CA TRP A 38 -4.87 3.78 1.81
C TRP A 38 -6.33 4.23 1.88
N ALA A 39 -7.20 3.70 1.01
CA ALA A 39 -8.64 3.86 1.16
C ALA A 39 -9.14 3.29 2.50
N SER A 40 -8.71 2.08 2.86
CA SER A 40 -9.09 1.46 4.15
C SER A 40 -8.59 2.28 5.34
N PHE A 41 -7.36 2.80 5.26
CA PHE A 41 -6.78 3.68 6.28
C PHE A 41 -7.55 5.00 6.44
N LEU A 42 -7.87 5.68 5.33
CA LEU A 42 -8.65 6.92 5.32
C LEU A 42 -10.02 6.73 6.00
N GLN A 43 -10.72 5.66 5.64
CA GLN A 43 -12.04 5.35 6.20
C GLN A 43 -11.98 5.17 7.73
N GLU A 44 -11.01 4.38 8.21
CA GLU A 44 -10.87 4.11 9.64
C GLU A 44 -10.36 5.35 10.41
N LEU A 45 -9.48 6.16 9.80
CA LEU A 45 -9.03 7.43 10.37
C LEU A 45 -10.21 8.38 10.60
N ALA A 46 -11.09 8.51 9.60
CA ALA A 46 -12.31 9.31 9.71
C ALA A 46 -13.25 8.77 10.81
N HIS A 47 -13.43 7.46 10.90
CA HIS A 47 -14.28 6.83 11.93
C HIS A 47 -13.75 7.07 13.35
N ARG A 48 -12.43 6.91 13.58
CA ARG A 48 -11.83 7.05 14.91
C ARG A 48 -11.82 8.50 15.41
N ARG A 49 -11.57 9.47 14.52
CA ARG A 49 -11.41 10.89 14.90
C ARG A 49 -12.65 11.76 14.68
N GLY A 50 -13.55 11.36 13.78
CA GLY A 50 -14.79 12.07 13.49
C GLY A 50 -15.82 12.07 14.63
N THR A 51 -15.69 11.15 15.59
CA THR A 51 -16.61 11.02 16.73
C THR A 51 -16.42 12.09 17.82
N GLY A 52 -15.33 12.87 17.78
CA GLY A 52 -14.97 13.83 18.82
C GLY A 52 -15.07 15.31 18.46
N GLY A 53 -15.50 15.66 17.23
CA GLY A 53 -15.52 17.06 16.76
C GLY A 53 -14.14 17.71 16.60
N VAL A 54 -13.07 16.92 16.70
CA VAL A 54 -11.68 17.36 16.48
C VAL A 54 -11.41 17.39 14.99
N ALA A 55 -10.81 18.49 14.51
CA ALA A 55 -10.43 18.61 13.10
C ALA A 55 -9.48 17.47 12.70
N LEU A 56 -9.75 16.84 11.55
CA LEU A 56 -8.89 15.80 11.00
C LEU A 56 -7.56 16.43 10.55
N PRO A 57 -6.41 15.78 10.84
CA PRO A 57 -5.11 16.28 10.40
C PRO A 57 -4.98 16.21 8.88
N LEU A 58 -4.07 17.02 8.32
CA LEU A 58 -3.64 16.85 6.94
C LEU A 58 -2.98 15.48 6.78
N LEU A 59 -3.42 14.70 5.81
CA LEU A 59 -2.77 13.45 5.41
C LEU A 59 -2.01 13.67 4.10
N LYS A 60 -0.69 13.56 4.16
CA LYS A 60 0.18 13.50 2.97
C LYS A 60 0.51 12.05 2.68
N LEU A 61 0.20 11.59 1.47
CA LEU A 61 0.63 10.28 0.97
C LEU A 61 1.70 10.51 -0.11
N THR A 62 2.91 10.03 0.14
CA THR A 62 3.98 10.00 -0.85
C THR A 62 4.22 8.57 -1.31
N ALA A 63 3.83 8.29 -2.54
CA ALA A 63 3.96 6.98 -3.15
C ALA A 63 5.19 6.95 -4.05
N PHE A 64 6.05 5.97 -3.82
CA PHE A 64 7.15 5.65 -4.72
C PHE A 64 6.67 4.74 -5.84
N VAL A 65 6.94 5.16 -7.07
CA VAL A 65 6.44 4.49 -8.27
C VAL A 65 7.54 4.32 -9.31
N SER A 66 7.46 3.28 -10.11
CA SER A 66 8.32 3.06 -11.27
C SER A 66 7.45 2.85 -12.50
N ASP A 67 7.93 3.28 -13.67
CA ASP A 67 7.25 3.03 -14.94
C ASP A 67 7.09 1.52 -15.22
N ALA A 68 7.95 0.69 -14.60
CA ALA A 68 7.86 -0.77 -14.68
C ALA A 68 6.74 -1.37 -13.83
N SER A 69 6.31 -0.70 -12.76
CA SER A 69 5.31 -1.23 -11.81
C SER A 69 3.96 -0.50 -11.87
N HIS A 70 3.91 0.74 -12.36
CA HIS A 70 2.69 1.53 -12.45
C HIS A 70 2.53 2.16 -13.82
N HIS A 71 1.44 1.80 -14.51
CA HIS A 71 1.06 2.52 -15.71
C HIS A 71 0.62 3.94 -15.33
N PRO A 72 1.07 5.01 -16.03
CA PRO A 72 0.62 6.38 -15.78
C PRO A 72 -0.91 6.59 -15.63
N LEU A 73 -1.72 5.85 -16.39
CA LEU A 73 -3.18 5.91 -16.27
C LEU A 73 -3.68 5.34 -14.94
N GLU A 74 -3.14 4.21 -14.51
CA GLU A 74 -3.50 3.57 -13.24
C GLU A 74 -3.10 4.46 -12.06
N LEU A 75 -1.89 5.02 -12.09
CA LEU A 75 -1.43 5.98 -11.09
C LEU A 75 -2.39 7.17 -10.96
N HIS A 76 -2.78 7.76 -12.10
CA HIS A 76 -3.68 8.90 -12.13
C HIS A 76 -5.06 8.55 -11.56
N LEU A 77 -5.63 7.40 -11.95
CA LEU A 77 -6.90 6.91 -11.41
C LEU A 77 -6.81 6.65 -9.90
N THR A 78 -5.72 6.05 -9.42
CA THR A 78 -5.50 5.83 -7.98
C THR A 78 -5.42 7.15 -7.23
N GLN A 79 -4.68 8.14 -7.75
CA GLN A 79 -4.60 9.47 -7.17
C GLN A 79 -5.98 10.13 -7.08
N ASP A 80 -6.74 10.16 -8.18
CA ASP A 80 -8.05 10.78 -8.24
C ASP A 80 -9.04 10.11 -7.28
N ASN A 81 -9.07 8.77 -7.28
CA ASN A 81 -9.95 8.01 -6.41
C ASN A 81 -9.64 8.25 -4.93
N LEU A 82 -8.35 8.24 -4.53
CA LEU A 82 -7.97 8.50 -3.14
C LEU A 82 -8.25 9.95 -2.74
N THR A 83 -8.01 10.91 -3.63
CA THR A 83 -8.26 12.33 -3.37
C THR A 83 -9.74 12.60 -3.19
N GLN A 84 -10.58 12.06 -4.09
CA GLN A 84 -12.03 12.19 -3.98
C GLN A 84 -12.55 11.51 -2.72
N PHE A 85 -12.09 10.29 -2.42
CA PHE A 85 -12.52 9.55 -1.24
C PHE A 85 -12.13 10.26 0.06
N ALA A 86 -10.92 10.85 0.14
CA ALA A 86 -10.53 11.65 1.29
C ALA A 86 -11.41 12.91 1.45
N ALA A 87 -11.75 13.58 0.34
CA ALA A 87 -12.65 14.72 0.35
C ALA A 87 -14.06 14.35 0.85
N ASP A 88 -14.60 13.21 0.40
CA ASP A 88 -15.90 12.69 0.86
C ASP A 88 -15.91 12.38 2.37
N LEU A 89 -14.76 12.00 2.92
CA LEU A 89 -14.55 11.77 4.35
C LEU A 89 -14.20 13.05 5.14
N GLY A 90 -14.05 14.20 4.47
CA GLY A 90 -13.66 15.46 5.09
C GLY A 90 -12.20 15.49 5.60
N ILE A 91 -11.33 14.63 5.06
CA ILE A 91 -9.90 14.58 5.39
C ILE A 91 -9.14 15.51 4.43
N PRO A 92 -8.41 16.53 4.92
CA PRO A 92 -7.47 17.27 4.09
C PRO A 92 -6.39 16.31 3.59
N PHE A 93 -6.20 16.22 2.28
CA PHE A 93 -5.36 15.19 1.67
C PHE A 93 -4.44 15.75 0.58
N GLU A 94 -3.21 15.26 0.55
CA GLU A 94 -2.20 15.59 -0.46
C GLU A 94 -1.57 14.29 -0.96
N PHE A 95 -1.51 14.10 -2.27
CA PHE A 95 -0.90 12.95 -2.91
C PHE A 95 0.33 13.38 -3.71
N ASN A 96 1.46 12.73 -3.46
CA ASN A 96 2.73 12.96 -4.15
C ASN A 96 3.25 11.65 -4.73
N ALA A 97 3.49 11.59 -6.03
CA ALA A 97 4.16 10.46 -6.68
C ALA A 97 5.64 10.80 -6.90
N VAL A 98 6.54 9.92 -6.44
CA VAL A 98 7.98 10.05 -6.61
C VAL A 98 8.50 8.89 -7.45
N SER A 99 9.15 9.21 -8.56
CA SER A 99 9.76 8.20 -9.42
C SER A 99 10.96 7.53 -8.73
N LEU A 100 10.95 6.21 -8.64
CA LEU A 100 12.08 5.41 -8.19
C LEU A 100 13.23 5.40 -9.20
N ASP A 101 12.91 5.60 -10.49
CA ASP A 101 13.88 5.57 -11.59
C ASP A 101 14.76 6.84 -11.61
N ALA A 102 14.21 7.97 -11.13
CA ALA A 102 14.90 9.26 -11.00
C ALA A 102 15.18 9.64 -9.54
N PHE A 103 15.19 8.67 -8.63
CA PHE A 103 15.17 8.89 -7.18
C PHE A 103 16.32 9.78 -6.67
N SER A 104 15.96 10.93 -6.09
CA SER A 104 16.84 11.79 -5.30
C SER A 104 16.39 11.78 -3.84
N PRO A 105 17.17 11.21 -2.90
CA PRO A 105 16.84 11.21 -1.47
C PRO A 105 16.57 12.60 -0.91
N ALA A 106 17.20 13.64 -1.45
CA ALA A 106 17.15 15.00 -0.93
C ALA A 106 15.73 15.61 -0.98
N GLU A 107 14.89 15.16 -1.90
CA GLU A 107 13.52 15.68 -2.06
C GLU A 107 12.59 15.27 -0.91
N LEU A 108 12.93 14.19 -0.19
CA LEU A 108 12.11 13.66 0.90
C LEU A 108 12.66 14.03 2.30
N ILE A 109 13.90 14.49 2.39
CA ILE A 109 14.60 14.76 3.67
C ILE A 109 14.26 16.17 4.22
N SER A 110 13.14 16.77 3.81
CA SER A 110 12.67 18.04 4.36
C SER A 110 11.37 17.89 5.16
N PRO A 111 11.32 17.03 6.20
CA PRO A 111 10.13 16.97 7.03
C PRO A 111 9.94 18.30 7.75
N THR A 112 8.74 18.86 7.65
CA THR A 112 8.38 20.05 8.44
C THR A 112 8.30 19.65 9.91
N GLY A 113 8.84 20.47 10.83
CA GLY A 113 9.06 20.08 12.22
C GLY A 113 7.83 19.70 13.07
N ASP A 114 6.62 19.68 12.49
CA ASP A 114 5.35 19.31 13.15
C ASP A 114 4.64 18.11 12.49
N GLU A 115 5.31 17.37 11.60
CA GLU A 115 4.73 16.19 10.93
C GLU A 115 5.17 14.86 11.55
N ILE A 116 4.25 13.90 11.60
CA ILE A 116 4.59 12.50 11.91
C ILE A 116 4.86 11.78 10.60
N VAL A 117 6.05 11.22 10.46
CA VAL A 117 6.38 10.37 9.33
C VAL A 117 6.10 8.91 9.67
N ALA A 118 5.31 8.25 8.84
CA ALA A 118 5.06 6.81 8.85
C ALA A 118 5.52 6.20 7.52
N VAL A 119 6.15 5.03 7.57
CA VAL A 119 6.65 4.35 6.38
C VAL A 119 5.96 3.00 6.21
N SER A 120 5.49 2.72 4.99
CA SER A 120 4.97 1.43 4.54
C SER A 120 5.95 0.81 3.56
N LEU A 121 6.49 -0.37 3.90
CA LEU A 121 7.56 -1.03 3.16
C LEU A 121 7.21 -2.49 2.85
N PRO A 122 7.11 -2.89 1.58
CA PRO A 122 7.14 -4.31 1.20
C PRO A 122 8.53 -4.93 1.48
N VAL A 123 8.61 -5.96 2.30
CA VAL A 123 9.81 -6.77 2.57
C VAL A 123 9.69 -8.07 1.80
N GLY A 124 10.47 -8.28 0.74
CA GLY A 124 10.42 -9.54 -0.01
C GLY A 124 10.50 -9.40 -1.53
N CYS A 125 11.29 -8.46 -2.05
CA CYS A 125 11.63 -8.42 -3.48
C CYS A 125 13.12 -8.09 -3.64
N SER A 126 13.91 -9.12 -3.88
CA SER A 126 15.35 -9.11 -4.14
C SER A 126 15.66 -8.48 -5.50
N ALA A 127 14.72 -8.57 -6.45
CA ALA A 127 14.80 -7.92 -7.76
C ALA A 127 14.37 -6.43 -7.75
N ARG A 128 14.17 -5.81 -6.58
CA ARG A 128 13.75 -4.41 -6.49
C ARG A 128 14.86 -3.45 -6.89
N ALA A 129 14.50 -2.47 -7.71
CA ALA A 129 15.24 -1.22 -7.87
C ALA A 129 14.46 -0.09 -7.18
N PRO A 130 15.09 0.71 -6.29
CA PRO A 130 16.45 0.59 -5.76
C PRO A 130 16.58 -0.55 -4.74
N PRO A 131 17.81 -1.04 -4.47
CA PRO A 131 18.04 -2.12 -3.51
C PRO A 131 17.51 -1.78 -2.11
N LEU A 132 17.01 -2.78 -1.38
CA LEU A 132 16.45 -2.61 -0.03
C LEU A 132 17.40 -1.86 0.92
N ALA A 133 18.71 -2.10 0.85
CA ALA A 133 19.70 -1.42 1.68
C ALA A 133 19.73 0.12 1.44
N VAL A 134 19.44 0.58 0.22
CA VAL A 134 19.31 2.01 -0.11
C VAL A 134 18.04 2.58 0.50
N ILE A 135 16.92 1.87 0.36
CA ILE A 135 15.62 2.26 0.95
C ILE A 135 15.74 2.35 2.47
N LEU A 136 16.31 1.34 3.13
CA LEU A 136 16.48 1.35 4.58
C LEU A 136 17.37 2.51 5.07
N ARG A 137 18.36 2.92 4.27
CA ARG A 137 19.18 4.11 4.58
C ARG A 137 18.36 5.39 4.51
N LEU A 138 17.50 5.53 3.50
CA LEU A 138 16.55 6.65 3.39
C LEU A 138 15.58 6.63 4.58
N VAL A 139 14.94 5.50 4.85
CA VAL A 139 14.01 5.34 5.98
C VAL A 139 14.68 5.74 7.29
N LYS A 140 15.94 5.35 7.51
CA LYS A 140 16.70 5.78 8.68
C LYS A 140 16.92 7.30 8.73
N GLN A 141 17.16 7.94 7.60
CA GLN A 141 17.34 9.40 7.52
C GLN A 141 16.04 10.17 7.75
N LEU A 142 14.90 9.61 7.33
CA LEU A 142 13.57 10.19 7.55
C LEU A 142 13.16 10.17 9.03
N GLY A 143 13.76 9.31 9.85
CA GLY A 143 13.46 9.20 11.28
C GLY A 143 11.96 8.95 11.58
N PRO A 144 11.31 7.98 10.90
CA PRO A 144 9.87 7.78 11.04
C PRO A 144 9.50 7.32 12.45
N LYS A 145 8.28 7.67 12.85
CA LYS A 145 7.69 7.23 14.12
C LYS A 145 7.33 5.75 14.08
N ILE A 146 6.89 5.27 12.92
CA ILE A 146 6.54 3.88 12.67
C ILE A 146 6.96 3.44 11.27
N VAL A 147 7.46 2.22 11.18
CA VAL A 147 7.71 1.52 9.93
C VAL A 147 6.87 0.25 9.96
N VAL A 148 5.97 0.10 9.00
CA VAL A 148 5.22 -1.13 8.77
C VAL A 148 5.87 -1.86 7.61
N ALA A 149 6.33 -3.07 7.88
CA ALA A 149 6.97 -3.93 6.90
C ALA A 149 6.04 -5.11 6.55
N MET A 150 5.69 -5.27 5.27
CA MET A 150 4.78 -6.33 4.80
C MET A 150 5.56 -7.38 4.00
N ASP A 151 5.59 -8.61 4.50
CA ASP A 151 6.23 -9.74 3.81
C ASP A 151 5.18 -10.56 3.07
N TYR A 152 5.29 -10.59 1.74
CA TYR A 152 4.40 -11.38 0.89
C TYR A 152 4.86 -12.85 0.77
N GLY A 153 5.95 -13.23 1.44
CA GLY A 153 6.37 -14.61 1.68
C GLY A 153 6.85 -15.37 0.44
N ALA A 154 6.97 -14.71 -0.72
CA ALA A 154 7.24 -15.36 -1.99
C ALA A 154 8.72 -15.39 -2.37
N ASP A 155 9.52 -14.42 -1.91
CA ASP A 155 10.88 -14.26 -2.39
C ASP A 155 11.92 -14.82 -1.43
N ARG A 156 12.52 -15.93 -1.85
CA ARG A 156 13.67 -16.58 -1.20
C ARG A 156 14.85 -16.66 -2.16
N ALA A 157 15.23 -15.53 -2.75
CA ALA A 157 16.40 -15.43 -3.62
C ALA A 157 17.74 -15.81 -2.94
N ASP A 158 17.73 -16.01 -1.62
CA ASP A 158 18.85 -16.57 -0.84
C ASP A 158 19.05 -18.08 -1.06
N LEU A 159 18.06 -18.80 -1.60
CA LEU A 159 18.11 -20.26 -1.75
C LEU A 159 18.79 -20.70 -3.07
N PRO A 160 19.48 -21.87 -3.05
CA PRO A 160 19.89 -22.55 -4.29
C PRO A 160 18.67 -22.83 -5.19
N PHE A 161 18.89 -22.83 -6.52
CA PHE A 161 17.82 -22.95 -7.52
C PHE A 161 16.80 -24.07 -7.24
N SER A 162 17.26 -25.28 -6.91
CA SER A 162 16.35 -26.41 -6.66
C SER A 162 15.43 -26.19 -5.46
N GLN A 163 15.93 -25.53 -4.41
CA GLN A 163 15.16 -25.21 -3.22
C GLN A 163 14.23 -24.01 -3.46
N HIS A 164 14.71 -23.01 -4.20
CA HIS A 164 13.88 -21.89 -4.63
C HIS A 164 12.71 -22.36 -5.51
N PHE A 165 12.97 -23.23 -6.50
CA PHE A 165 11.95 -23.82 -7.35
C PHE A 165 10.91 -24.60 -6.54
N LEU A 166 11.36 -25.47 -5.62
CA LEU A 166 10.46 -26.24 -4.77
C LEU A 166 9.61 -25.33 -3.87
N HIS A 167 10.22 -24.28 -3.31
CA HIS A 167 9.52 -23.28 -2.51
C HIS A 167 8.42 -22.57 -3.33
N CYS A 168 8.75 -22.04 -4.51
CA CYS A 168 7.76 -21.42 -5.40
C CYS A 168 6.64 -22.40 -5.78
N PHE A 169 6.98 -23.65 -6.12
CA PHE A 169 6.00 -24.67 -6.47
C PHE A 169 5.05 -24.97 -5.29
N GLN A 170 5.59 -25.13 -4.08
CA GLN A 170 4.80 -25.35 -2.87
C GLN A 170 3.91 -24.15 -2.57
N SER A 171 4.43 -22.92 -2.67
CA SER A 171 3.64 -21.70 -2.51
C SER A 171 2.48 -21.66 -3.51
N CYS A 172 2.71 -21.99 -4.79
CA CYS A 172 1.65 -22.07 -5.79
C CYS A 172 0.60 -23.14 -5.44
N MET A 173 1.01 -24.33 -4.99
CA MET A 173 0.08 -25.37 -4.56
C MET A 173 -0.79 -24.92 -3.39
N PHE A 174 -0.19 -24.32 -2.35
CA PHE A 174 -0.96 -23.80 -1.21
C PHE A 174 -1.93 -22.67 -1.61
N LEU A 175 -1.54 -21.82 -2.57
CA LEU A 175 -2.44 -20.79 -3.09
C LEU A 175 -3.63 -21.41 -3.83
N LEU A 176 -3.39 -22.41 -4.69
CA LEU A 176 -4.46 -23.12 -5.40
C LEU A 176 -5.40 -23.84 -4.43
N ASP A 177 -4.85 -24.57 -3.46
CA ASP A 177 -5.63 -25.24 -2.41
C ASP A 177 -6.48 -24.23 -1.62
N SER A 178 -5.94 -23.03 -1.34
CA SER A 178 -6.69 -21.97 -0.66
C SER A 178 -7.79 -21.35 -1.52
N LEU A 179 -7.62 -21.27 -2.84
CA LEU A 179 -8.62 -20.77 -3.78
C LEU A 179 -9.79 -21.77 -3.91
N ASP A 180 -9.46 -23.06 -4.03
CA ASP A 180 -10.45 -24.14 -4.05
C ASP A 180 -11.25 -24.17 -2.74
N ALA A 181 -10.57 -24.05 -1.60
CA ALA A 181 -11.22 -23.99 -0.28
C ALA A 181 -12.09 -22.73 -0.07
N ALA A 182 -11.77 -21.62 -0.74
CA ALA A 182 -12.55 -20.39 -0.67
C ALA A 182 -13.85 -20.45 -1.49
N GLY A 183 -14.08 -21.52 -2.26
CA GLY A 183 -15.34 -21.77 -2.95
C GLY A 183 -15.62 -20.80 -4.09
N ILE A 184 -14.60 -20.47 -4.90
CA ILE A 184 -14.81 -19.69 -6.13
C ILE A 184 -15.57 -20.60 -7.11
N ASP A 185 -16.90 -20.54 -7.06
CA ASP A 185 -17.76 -21.33 -7.92
C ASP A 185 -17.44 -21.04 -9.39
N ALA A 186 -17.20 -22.10 -10.17
CA ALA A 186 -16.92 -22.02 -11.60
C ALA A 186 -18.05 -21.34 -12.41
N ASP A 187 -19.22 -21.16 -11.80
CA ASP A 187 -20.40 -20.54 -12.42
C ASP A 187 -20.41 -19.00 -12.38
N SER A 188 -19.52 -18.35 -11.62
CA SER A 188 -19.43 -16.87 -11.65
C SER A 188 -18.74 -16.32 -12.91
N ALA A 189 -18.17 -17.19 -13.75
CA ALA A 189 -17.57 -16.82 -15.04
C ALA A 189 -18.55 -16.92 -16.23
N CYS A 190 -19.78 -17.43 -16.02
CA CYS A 190 -20.71 -17.72 -17.12
C CYS A 190 -21.82 -16.68 -17.34
N SER A 191 -21.82 -15.52 -16.67
CA SER A 191 -22.86 -14.49 -16.92
C SER A 191 -22.53 -13.47 -18.02
N TYR A 192 -21.45 -13.65 -18.78
CA TYR A 192 -21.11 -12.75 -19.90
C TYR A 192 -21.52 -13.27 -21.29
N HIS A 193 -22.18 -14.44 -21.39
CA HIS A 193 -22.63 -14.98 -22.68
C HIS A 193 -24.11 -14.78 -23.01
N ASP A 194 -24.93 -14.26 -22.09
CA ASP A 194 -26.39 -14.19 -22.26
C ASP A 194 -26.98 -12.80 -22.59
N VAL A 195 -26.17 -11.84 -23.04
CA VAL A 195 -26.67 -10.55 -23.58
C VAL A 195 -26.69 -10.47 -25.12
N HIS A 196 -26.31 -11.54 -25.83
CA HIS A 196 -26.28 -11.53 -27.31
C HIS A 196 -27.44 -12.26 -28.02
N THR A 197 -28.45 -12.77 -27.29
CA THR A 197 -29.58 -13.53 -27.88
C THR A 197 -30.96 -12.92 -27.57
N LEU A 198 -31.06 -11.61 -27.38
CA LEU A 198 -32.37 -10.92 -27.24
C LEU A 198 -32.54 -9.65 -28.10
N LEU A 199 -31.72 -9.52 -29.14
CA LEU A 199 -31.93 -8.55 -30.23
C LEU A 199 -31.69 -9.22 -31.58
N ILE A 200 -32.64 -10.08 -31.97
CA ILE A 200 -33.07 -10.28 -33.36
C ILE A 200 -34.59 -10.22 -33.37
#